data_AF-A0A0G1HF37-F1
#
_entry.id   AF-A0A0G1HF37-F1
#
_cell.length_a   1.000
_cell.length_b   1.000
_cell.length_c   1.000
_cell.angle_alpha   90.00
_cell.angle_beta   90.00
_cell.angle_gamma   90.00
#
_symmetry.space_group_name_H-M   'P 1'
#
loop_
_entity.id
_entity.type
_entity.pdbx_description
1 polymer ?
#
loop_
_entity_poly.entity_id
_entity_poly.type
_entity_poly.pdbx_seq_one_letter_code
_entity_poly.pdbx_strand_id
1 'polypeptide(L)'
;MSINQKGFANVILILLIVVILVGAVGYFAFVKKSEPIAQQSPTPTPTQTQKPVSPTLTPDKTVNLKTYTDSNLNYSFQYPPTSCELQRELGDTSLALCYLPKGSDGGAKHNNGYVITLGFISQSQLNVMGITYCGAYPNDSSRCESFKIGKVIASIDWGTGADASASAWISHPNGGIVTFNLQPVTSESKEILKQILSTFKFTN
;
A
#
# COMPACT_ATOMS: atom_id res chain seq x y z
N MET A 1 14.97 57.95 -12.96
CA MET A 1 16.00 57.60 -11.96
C MET A 1 17.00 56.65 -12.62
N SER A 2 18.20 57.12 -12.97
CA SER A 2 19.29 56.28 -13.49
C SER A 2 20.10 55.75 -12.32
N ILE A 3 20.02 54.45 -12.05
CA ILE A 3 20.77 53.82 -10.94
C ILE A 3 22.17 53.46 -11.46
N ASN A 4 23.20 53.89 -10.73
CA ASN A 4 24.60 53.62 -11.05
C ASN A 4 24.87 52.10 -11.08
N GLN A 5 24.95 51.52 -12.29
CA GLN A 5 25.07 50.08 -12.51
C GLN A 5 26.29 49.43 -11.86
N LYS A 6 27.38 50.20 -11.62
CA LYS A 6 28.63 49.69 -11.03
C LYS A 6 28.51 49.35 -9.54
N GLY A 7 27.60 50.00 -8.81
CA GLY A 7 27.36 49.69 -7.39
C GLY A 7 26.35 48.56 -7.19
N PHE A 8 25.32 48.51 -8.03
CA PHE A 8 24.21 47.56 -7.91
C PHE A 8 24.62 46.13 -8.27
N ALA A 9 25.51 45.96 -9.25
CA ALA A 9 26.04 44.65 -9.64
C ALA A 9 26.79 43.95 -8.48
N ASN A 10 27.58 44.70 -7.71
CA ASN A 10 28.29 44.15 -6.55
C ASN A 10 27.33 43.75 -5.41
N VAL A 11 26.24 44.51 -5.21
CA VAL A 11 25.23 44.18 -4.18
C VAL A 11 24.46 42.91 -4.55
N ILE A 12 24.07 42.75 -5.82
CA ILE A 12 23.40 41.52 -6.31
C ILE A 12 24.34 40.32 -6.18
N LEU A 13 25.62 40.48 -6.53
CA LEU A 13 26.60 39.40 -6.45
C LEU A 13 26.81 38.93 -5.00
N ILE A 14 26.89 39.86 -4.04
CA ILE A 14 27.02 39.53 -2.61
C ILE A 14 25.76 38.80 -2.11
N LEU A 15 24.57 39.26 -2.49
CA LEU A 15 23.32 38.60 -2.11
C LEU A 15 23.22 37.16 -2.65
N LEU A 16 23.62 36.94 -3.90
CA LEU A 16 23.67 35.60 -4.50
C LEU A 16 24.63 34.66 -3.75
N ILE A 17 25.82 35.15 -3.40
CA ILE A 17 26.81 34.35 -2.66
C ILE A 17 26.28 33.99 -1.27
N VAL A 18 25.65 34.93 -0.56
CA VAL A 18 25.05 34.68 0.77
C VAL A 18 23.94 33.63 0.69
N VAL A 19 23.06 33.71 -0.31
CA VAL A 19 21.98 32.72 -0.50
C VAL A 19 22.55 31.33 -0.80
N ILE A 20 23.60 31.23 -1.62
CA ILE A 20 24.28 29.96 -1.93
C ILE A 20 24.96 29.39 -0.68
N LEU A 21 25.64 30.22 0.11
CA LEU A 21 26.31 29.77 1.35
C LEU A 21 25.31 29.28 2.40
N VAL A 22 24.21 30.01 2.63
CA VAL A 22 23.15 29.61 3.57
C VAL A 22 22.42 28.36 3.07
N GLY A 23 22.14 28.28 1.76
CA GLY A 23 21.51 27.11 1.13
C GLY A 23 22.38 25.85 1.21
N ALA A 24 23.69 25.97 0.98
CA ALA A 24 24.62 24.85 1.06
C ALA A 24 24.79 24.34 2.50
N VAL A 25 24.92 25.23 3.49
CA VAL A 25 25.03 24.84 4.91
C VAL A 25 23.72 24.23 5.40
N GLY A 26 22.56 24.80 5.02
CA GLY A 26 21.24 24.25 5.34
C GLY A 26 21.02 22.86 4.74
N TYR A 27 21.44 22.65 3.48
CA TYR A 27 21.37 21.35 2.82
C TYR A 27 22.27 20.33 3.54
N PHE A 28 23.52 20.66 3.84
CA PHE A 28 24.45 19.74 4.52
C PHE A 28 24.03 19.38 5.95
N ALA A 29 23.40 20.29 6.69
CA ALA A 29 22.84 19.99 8.00
C ALA A 29 21.61 19.05 7.93
N PHE A 30 20.85 19.09 6.82
CA PHE A 30 19.65 18.28 6.66
C PHE A 30 19.94 16.86 6.12
N VAL A 31 21.02 16.65 5.38
CA VAL A 31 21.38 15.31 4.85
C VAL A 31 22.25 14.49 5.83
N LYS A 32 22.85 15.09 6.86
CA LYS A 32 23.60 14.37 7.91
C LYS A 32 22.77 14.11 9.17
N LYS A 33 21.81 13.19 9.09
CA LYS A 33 21.38 12.41 10.27
C LYS A 33 20.70 11.10 9.88
N SER A 34 21.52 10.07 9.72
CA SER A 34 21.16 8.67 9.97
C SER A 34 22.44 7.96 10.37
N GLU A 35 22.84 8.13 11.62
CA GLU A 35 23.83 7.24 12.22
C GLU A 35 23.23 5.84 12.30
N PRO A 36 24.00 4.77 11.99
CA PRO A 36 23.54 3.41 12.22
C PRO A 36 23.42 3.22 13.73
N ILE A 37 22.20 3.01 14.22
CA ILE A 37 21.97 2.55 15.58
C ILE A 37 22.71 1.22 15.72
N ALA A 38 23.78 1.23 16.52
CA ALA A 38 24.43 0.00 16.96
C ALA A 38 23.37 -0.89 17.61
N GLN A 39 23.19 -2.09 17.08
CA GLN A 39 22.38 -3.15 17.67
C GLN A 39 22.81 -3.39 19.11
N GLN A 40 22.01 -2.90 20.06
CA GLN A 40 21.97 -3.50 21.38
C GLN A 40 21.24 -4.83 21.24
N SER A 41 22.00 -5.91 21.33
CA SER A 41 21.49 -7.26 21.51
C SER A 41 20.64 -7.31 22.79
N PRO A 42 19.33 -7.61 22.73
CA PRO A 42 18.58 -7.94 23.93
C PRO A 42 18.98 -9.32 24.41
N THR A 43 19.34 -9.42 25.68
CA THR A 43 19.46 -10.67 26.45
C THR A 43 18.20 -11.54 26.24
N PRO A 44 18.32 -12.85 25.95
CA PRO A 44 17.16 -13.71 25.75
C PRO A 44 16.41 -13.89 27.07
N THR A 45 15.21 -13.30 27.15
CA THR A 45 14.22 -13.64 28.17
C THR A 45 13.38 -14.80 27.64
N PRO A 46 13.09 -15.86 28.42
CA PRO A 46 12.35 -17.01 27.93
C PRO A 46 10.93 -16.57 27.53
N THR A 47 10.68 -16.52 26.22
CA THR A 47 9.34 -16.31 25.68
C THR A 47 8.58 -17.60 25.81
N GLN A 48 7.54 -17.58 26.63
CA GLN A 48 6.54 -18.63 26.75
C GLN A 48 5.92 -18.88 25.37
N THR A 49 6.08 -20.09 24.85
CA THR A 49 5.46 -20.56 23.60
C THR A 49 3.94 -20.44 23.69
N GLN A 50 3.39 -19.31 23.25
CA GLN A 50 1.98 -19.27 22.86
C GLN A 50 1.87 -19.97 21.51
N LYS A 51 1.31 -21.18 21.59
CA LYS A 51 0.77 -21.94 20.45
C LYS A 51 0.04 -20.98 19.50
N PRO A 52 0.18 -21.11 18.16
CA PRO A 52 -0.55 -20.27 17.23
C PRO A 52 -2.03 -20.40 17.51
N VAL A 53 -2.66 -19.32 17.97
CA VAL A 53 -4.11 -19.21 17.95
C VAL A 53 -4.44 -18.99 16.48
N SER A 54 -4.59 -20.11 15.75
CA SER A 54 -5.35 -20.12 14.51
C SER A 54 -6.68 -19.44 14.81
N PRO A 55 -7.11 -18.43 14.05
CA PRO A 55 -8.48 -17.97 14.15
C PRO A 55 -9.36 -19.18 13.88
N THR A 56 -10.11 -19.61 14.89
CA THR A 56 -11.20 -20.56 14.73
C THR A 56 -12.25 -19.84 13.90
N LEU A 57 -12.12 -19.94 12.58
CA LEU A 57 -13.19 -19.62 11.66
C LEU A 57 -14.40 -20.42 12.10
N THR A 58 -15.50 -19.73 12.34
CA THR A 58 -16.80 -20.35 12.55
C THR A 58 -17.02 -21.34 11.39
N PRO A 59 -17.21 -22.64 11.67
CA PRO A 59 -17.21 -23.66 10.64
C PRO A 59 -18.56 -23.69 9.94
N ASP A 60 -18.79 -22.76 9.01
CA ASP A 60 -19.89 -22.87 8.04
C ASP A 60 -19.66 -22.11 6.71
N LYS A 61 -18.40 -22.06 6.23
CA LYS A 61 -18.06 -21.70 4.84
C LYS A 61 -17.08 -22.72 4.28
N THR A 62 -17.52 -23.96 4.18
CA THR A 62 -16.75 -25.01 3.52
C THR A 62 -16.69 -24.74 2.01
N VAL A 63 -15.57 -24.12 1.60
CA VAL A 63 -14.71 -24.50 0.47
C VAL A 63 -15.37 -24.55 -0.93
N ASN A 64 -15.66 -23.39 -1.51
CA ASN A 64 -15.72 -23.21 -2.97
C ASN A 64 -14.83 -22.02 -3.39
N LEU A 65 -13.63 -21.93 -2.81
CA LEU A 65 -12.67 -20.89 -3.18
C LEU A 65 -12.23 -21.10 -4.62
N LYS A 66 -12.23 -20.01 -5.40
CA LYS A 66 -11.65 -19.98 -6.74
C LYS A 66 -10.21 -19.50 -6.65
N THR A 67 -9.36 -19.99 -7.54
CA THR A 67 -7.97 -19.54 -7.64
C THR A 67 -7.84 -18.59 -8.82
N TYR A 68 -7.29 -17.42 -8.59
CA TYR A 68 -6.82 -16.52 -9.64
C TYR A 68 -5.30 -16.62 -9.75
N THR A 69 -4.80 -16.63 -10.98
CA THR A 69 -3.38 -16.63 -11.29
C THR A 69 -3.13 -15.60 -12.38
N ASP A 70 -2.22 -14.65 -12.14
CA ASP A 70 -1.66 -13.82 -13.21
C ASP A 70 -0.31 -14.40 -13.61
N SER A 71 -0.25 -15.04 -14.78
CA SER A 71 0.98 -15.64 -15.31
C SER A 71 1.99 -14.61 -15.83
N ASN A 72 1.57 -13.37 -16.11
CA ASN A 72 2.50 -12.31 -16.54
C ASN A 72 3.22 -11.71 -15.33
N LEU A 73 2.49 -11.55 -14.23
CA LEU A 73 2.98 -10.99 -12.97
C LEU A 73 3.32 -12.08 -11.93
N ASN A 74 3.28 -13.36 -12.29
CA ASN A 74 3.72 -14.50 -11.48
C ASN A 74 3.21 -14.48 -10.02
N TYR A 75 1.92 -14.24 -9.83
CA TYR A 75 1.28 -14.38 -8.52
C TYR A 75 -0.06 -15.10 -8.62
N SER A 76 -0.51 -15.64 -7.49
CA SER A 76 -1.81 -16.26 -7.35
C SER A 76 -2.42 -15.97 -5.98
N PHE A 77 -3.74 -16.02 -5.90
CA PHE A 77 -4.48 -15.96 -4.63
C PHE A 77 -5.81 -16.71 -4.79
N GLN A 78 -6.42 -17.04 -3.65
CA GLN A 78 -7.75 -17.62 -3.60
C GLN A 78 -8.76 -16.58 -3.15
N TYR A 79 -9.98 -16.67 -3.68
CA TYR A 79 -11.06 -15.76 -3.36
C TYR A 79 -12.40 -16.51 -3.29
N PRO A 80 -13.33 -16.07 -2.42
CA PRO A 80 -14.69 -16.61 -2.39
C PRO A 80 -15.45 -16.34 -3.69
N PRO A 81 -16.48 -17.15 -4.02
CA PRO A 81 -17.35 -16.89 -5.15
C PRO A 81 -17.88 -15.44 -5.16
N THR A 82 -17.75 -14.78 -6.30
CA THR A 82 -18.19 -13.39 -6.53
C THR A 82 -19.62 -13.37 -7.06
N SER A 83 -20.31 -12.24 -6.86
CA SER A 83 -21.65 -11.98 -7.40
C SER A 83 -21.63 -11.48 -8.86
N CYS A 84 -20.46 -11.11 -9.38
CA CYS A 84 -20.23 -10.69 -10.76
C CYS A 84 -19.19 -11.58 -11.44
N GLU A 85 -19.22 -11.60 -12.78
CA GLU A 85 -18.15 -12.21 -13.57
C GLU A 85 -16.87 -11.35 -13.47
N LEU A 86 -15.71 -12.01 -13.50
CA LEU A 86 -14.42 -11.31 -13.47
C LEU A 86 -14.25 -10.52 -14.77
N GLN A 87 -14.24 -9.20 -14.65
CA GLN A 87 -13.98 -8.33 -15.78
C GLN A 87 -12.50 -7.93 -15.77
N ARG A 88 -11.82 -8.21 -16.88
CA ARG A 88 -10.53 -7.62 -17.22
C ARG A 88 -10.73 -6.91 -18.54
N GLU A 89 -10.71 -5.57 -18.55
CA GLU A 89 -10.75 -4.83 -19.80
C GLU A 89 -9.39 -4.92 -20.50
N LEU A 90 -9.40 -5.08 -21.83
CA LEU A 90 -8.18 -5.11 -22.64
C LEU A 90 -7.45 -3.77 -22.53
N GLY A 91 -6.27 -3.77 -21.91
CA GLY A 91 -5.47 -2.57 -21.66
C GLY A 91 -5.60 -2.01 -20.25
N ASP A 92 -6.56 -2.51 -19.45
CA ASP A 92 -6.63 -2.26 -18.02
C ASP A 92 -5.90 -3.38 -17.28
N THR A 93 -4.93 -3.02 -16.44
CA THR A 93 -4.29 -3.98 -15.54
C THR A 93 -5.23 -4.44 -14.42
N SER A 94 -6.42 -3.86 -14.35
CA SER A 94 -7.32 -4.01 -13.23
C SER A 94 -8.27 -5.19 -13.36
N LEU A 95 -8.43 -5.93 -12.26
CA LEU A 95 -9.38 -7.05 -12.13
C LEU A 95 -10.35 -6.73 -11.00
N ALA A 96 -11.67 -6.80 -11.24
CA ALA A 96 -12.66 -6.55 -10.20
C ALA A 96 -13.29 -7.84 -9.63
N LEU A 97 -13.38 -7.92 -8.31
CA LEU A 97 -14.16 -8.90 -7.55
C LEU A 97 -15.34 -8.18 -6.89
N CYS A 98 -16.56 -8.41 -7.36
CA CYS A 98 -17.76 -7.79 -6.79
C CYS A 98 -18.52 -8.77 -5.89
N TYR A 99 -18.91 -8.29 -4.72
CA TYR A 99 -19.73 -8.99 -3.74
C TYR A 99 -20.99 -8.17 -3.52
N LEU A 100 -22.06 -8.55 -4.20
CA LEU A 100 -23.36 -7.89 -4.13
C LEU A 100 -24.35 -8.70 -3.29
N PRO A 101 -25.28 -8.04 -2.57
CA PRO A 101 -26.40 -8.71 -1.94
C PRO A 101 -27.22 -9.50 -2.96
N LYS A 102 -27.73 -10.68 -2.57
CA LYS A 102 -28.60 -11.49 -3.42
C LYS A 102 -29.82 -10.67 -3.88
N GLY A 103 -30.06 -10.61 -5.20
CA GLY A 103 -31.19 -9.89 -5.79
C GLY A 103 -30.94 -8.42 -6.15
N SER A 104 -29.67 -8.00 -6.29
CA SER A 104 -29.30 -6.64 -6.70
C SER A 104 -28.95 -6.58 -8.19
N ASP A 105 -29.67 -5.78 -8.97
CA ASP A 105 -29.54 -5.69 -10.45
C ASP A 105 -28.35 -4.82 -10.92
N GLY A 106 -27.24 -4.77 -10.17
CA GLY A 106 -26.04 -4.00 -10.54
C GLY A 106 -26.21 -2.47 -10.59
N GLY A 107 -27.37 -1.93 -10.21
CA GLY A 107 -27.65 -0.50 -10.15
C GLY A 107 -26.97 0.21 -8.97
N ALA A 108 -26.35 1.35 -9.25
CA ALA A 108 -25.37 2.10 -8.45
C ALA A 108 -25.80 2.71 -7.09
N LYS A 109 -26.64 2.02 -6.30
CA LYS A 109 -26.87 2.37 -4.88
C LYS A 109 -26.77 1.12 -4.01
N HIS A 110 -25.54 0.62 -3.88
CA HIS A 110 -25.22 -0.55 -3.07
C HIS A 110 -25.13 -0.16 -1.59
N ASN A 111 -26.21 -0.33 -0.83
CA ASN A 111 -26.13 -0.12 0.62
C ASN A 111 -25.35 -1.23 1.34
N ASN A 112 -25.14 -2.41 0.72
CA ASN A 112 -24.54 -3.58 1.38
C ASN A 112 -23.51 -4.38 0.52
N GLY A 113 -23.09 -3.87 -0.64
CA GLY A 113 -22.11 -4.56 -1.51
C GLY A 113 -20.72 -3.94 -1.44
N TYR A 114 -19.69 -4.66 -1.85
CA TYR A 114 -18.31 -4.13 -1.98
C TYR A 114 -17.58 -4.71 -3.19
N VAL A 115 -16.58 -3.96 -3.66
CA VAL A 115 -15.72 -4.31 -4.79
C VAL A 115 -14.27 -4.33 -4.34
N ILE A 116 -13.54 -5.37 -4.74
CA ILE A 116 -12.08 -5.42 -4.62
C ILE A 116 -11.50 -5.34 -6.03
N THR A 117 -10.77 -4.27 -6.32
CA THR A 117 -10.09 -4.06 -7.59
C THR A 117 -8.61 -4.32 -7.42
N LEU A 118 -8.07 -5.26 -8.18
CA LEU A 118 -6.65 -5.53 -8.24
C LEU A 118 -6.00 -4.62 -9.27
N GLY A 119 -4.73 -4.34 -9.12
CA GLY A 119 -3.95 -3.58 -10.09
C GLY A 119 -2.46 -3.85 -9.95
N PHE A 120 -1.68 -3.29 -10.87
CA PHE A 120 -0.23 -3.34 -10.83
C PHE A 120 0.36 -1.97 -11.15
N ILE A 121 1.25 -1.51 -10.27
CA ILE A 121 2.00 -0.28 -10.46
C ILE A 121 3.43 -0.69 -10.82
N SER A 122 3.88 -0.34 -12.02
CA SER A 122 5.23 -0.63 -12.49
C SER A 122 6.29 0.15 -11.70
N GLN A 123 7.55 -0.31 -11.73
CA GLN A 123 8.64 0.39 -11.05
C GLN A 123 8.84 1.83 -11.55
N SER A 124 8.66 2.08 -12.86
CA SER A 124 8.77 3.44 -13.42
C SER A 124 7.67 4.37 -12.89
N GLN A 125 6.44 3.87 -12.74
CA GLN A 125 5.35 4.60 -12.09
C GLN A 125 5.67 4.84 -10.61
N LEU A 126 6.15 3.84 -9.88
CA LEU A 126 6.52 4.00 -8.46
C LEU A 126 7.61 5.05 -8.25
N ASN A 127 8.58 5.15 -9.17
CA ASN A 127 9.67 6.13 -9.06
C ASN A 127 9.20 7.59 -9.14
N VAL A 128 8.02 7.83 -9.71
CA VAL A 128 7.39 9.17 -9.76
C VAL A 128 6.26 9.32 -8.74
N MET A 129 5.88 8.23 -8.06
CA MET A 129 4.95 8.28 -6.95
C MET A 129 5.66 8.69 -5.67
N GLY A 130 4.96 9.46 -4.83
CA GLY A 130 5.44 9.81 -3.51
C GLY A 130 5.38 8.62 -2.54
N ILE A 131 5.70 8.90 -1.28
CA ILE A 131 5.51 7.94 -0.19
C ILE A 131 4.01 7.74 0.08
N THR A 132 3.58 6.50 0.30
CA THR A 132 2.20 6.22 0.74
C THR A 132 1.98 6.76 2.15
N TYR A 133 0.72 6.96 2.56
CA TYR A 133 0.43 7.39 3.93
C TYR A 133 1.04 6.42 4.95
N CYS A 134 0.84 5.10 4.79
CA CYS A 134 1.42 4.11 5.70
C CYS A 134 2.94 3.98 5.61
N GLY A 135 3.55 4.40 4.49
CA GLY A 135 5.00 4.57 4.41
C GLY A 135 5.49 5.76 5.24
N ALA A 136 4.75 6.86 5.26
CA ALA A 136 5.09 8.06 6.04
C ALA A 136 4.75 7.93 7.54
N TYR A 137 3.67 7.19 7.85
CA TYR A 137 3.12 7.03 9.20
C TYR A 137 2.97 5.55 9.58
N PRO A 138 4.07 4.77 9.63
CA PRO A 138 4.01 3.32 9.84
C PRO A 138 3.50 2.90 11.21
N ASN A 139 3.50 3.82 12.18
CA ASN A 139 3.04 3.57 13.56
C ASN A 139 1.56 3.90 13.79
N ASP A 140 0.85 4.41 12.76
CA ASP A 140 -0.59 4.67 12.84
C ASP A 140 -1.38 3.36 12.75
N SER A 141 -1.38 2.58 13.83
CA SER A 141 -2.06 1.28 13.90
C SER A 141 -3.59 1.37 13.77
N SER A 142 -4.17 2.57 13.86
CA SER A 142 -5.60 2.79 13.64
C SER A 142 -5.99 2.69 12.16
N ARG A 143 -5.03 2.93 11.27
CA ARG A 143 -5.23 3.01 9.82
C ARG A 143 -4.34 2.05 9.03
N CYS A 144 -3.13 1.80 9.50
CA CYS A 144 -2.10 1.07 8.78
C CYS A 144 -1.89 -0.33 9.38
N GLU A 145 -1.87 -1.34 8.51
CA GLU A 145 -1.61 -2.73 8.89
C GLU A 145 -0.49 -3.29 8.01
N SER A 146 0.59 -3.76 8.61
CA SER A 146 1.72 -4.37 7.88
C SER A 146 1.82 -5.86 8.15
N PHE A 147 2.13 -6.64 7.12
CA PHE A 147 2.25 -8.09 7.20
C PHE A 147 3.27 -8.60 6.19
N LYS A 148 3.70 -9.86 6.35
CA LYS A 148 4.68 -10.49 5.44
C LYS A 148 3.98 -11.47 4.52
N ILE A 149 4.39 -11.45 3.25
CA ILE A 149 4.05 -12.49 2.28
C ILE A 149 5.36 -13.08 1.76
N GLY A 150 5.71 -14.26 2.27
CA GLY A 150 7.04 -14.82 2.07
C GLY A 150 8.13 -13.87 2.61
N LYS A 151 8.98 -13.37 1.71
CA LYS A 151 10.07 -12.41 2.05
C LYS A 151 9.68 -10.95 1.84
N VAL A 152 8.49 -10.69 1.31
CA VAL A 152 8.01 -9.35 0.97
C VAL A 152 7.21 -8.75 2.12
N ILE A 153 7.40 -7.45 2.36
CA ILE A 153 6.53 -6.67 3.25
C ILE A 153 5.37 -6.15 2.41
N ALA A 154 4.16 -6.39 2.91
CA ALA A 154 2.92 -5.82 2.41
C ALA A 154 2.31 -4.90 3.47
N SER A 155 1.54 -3.92 3.03
CA SER A 155 0.83 -3.00 3.91
C SER A 155 -0.57 -2.72 3.41
N ILE A 156 -1.52 -2.53 4.32
CA ILE A 156 -2.88 -2.05 4.05
C ILE A 156 -3.01 -0.66 4.65
N ASP A 157 -3.43 0.29 3.83
CA ASP A 157 -4.02 1.56 4.27
C ASP A 157 -5.54 1.37 4.30
N TRP A 158 -6.17 1.39 5.48
CA TRP A 158 -7.62 1.21 5.61
C TRP A 158 -8.44 2.45 5.24
N GLY A 159 -7.79 3.57 4.94
CA GLY A 159 -8.44 4.85 4.69
C GLY A 159 -9.11 5.44 5.94
N THR A 160 -9.79 6.58 5.79
CA THR A 160 -10.53 7.26 6.86
C THR A 160 -11.82 7.86 6.32
N GLY A 161 -12.88 7.85 7.14
CA GLY A 161 -14.18 8.45 6.79
C GLY A 161 -15.22 7.44 6.31
N ALA A 162 -16.44 7.93 6.08
CA ALA A 162 -17.59 7.09 5.73
C ALA A 162 -17.48 6.45 4.34
N ASP A 163 -16.78 7.09 3.41
CA ASP A 163 -16.53 6.62 2.04
C ASP A 163 -15.10 6.09 1.86
N ALA A 164 -14.46 5.65 2.96
CA ALA A 164 -13.10 5.16 2.93
C ALA A 164 -12.95 4.02 1.92
N SER A 165 -11.86 4.08 1.15
CA SER A 165 -11.34 2.98 0.37
C SER A 165 -10.07 2.46 1.03
N ALA A 166 -9.92 1.15 1.11
CA ALA A 166 -8.69 0.54 1.58
C ALA A 166 -7.79 0.20 0.40
N SER A 167 -6.48 0.28 0.60
CA SER A 167 -5.49 -0.07 -0.42
C SER A 167 -4.41 -0.96 0.20
N ALA A 168 -4.31 -2.21 -0.24
CA ALA A 168 -3.23 -3.11 0.10
C ALA A 168 -2.14 -3.06 -0.98
N TRP A 169 -0.89 -2.95 -0.55
CA TRP A 169 0.29 -2.78 -1.39
C TRP A 169 1.26 -3.92 -1.10
N ILE A 170 1.58 -4.70 -2.13
CA ILE A 170 2.49 -5.86 -2.03
C ILE A 170 3.64 -5.63 -3.00
N SER A 171 4.87 -5.49 -2.48
CA SER A 171 6.05 -5.27 -3.35
C SER A 171 6.33 -6.51 -4.21
N HIS A 172 6.38 -6.35 -5.52
CA HIS A 172 6.61 -7.47 -6.42
C HIS A 172 8.12 -7.79 -6.50
N PRO A 173 8.55 -9.07 -6.43
CA PRO A 173 9.97 -9.44 -6.43
C PRO A 173 10.76 -8.95 -7.64
N ASN A 174 10.10 -8.83 -8.79
CA ASN A 174 10.72 -8.33 -10.03
C ASN A 174 10.56 -6.80 -10.21
N GLY A 175 10.21 -6.07 -9.15
CA GLY A 175 9.93 -4.63 -9.18
C GLY A 175 8.46 -4.31 -9.45
N GLY A 176 8.04 -3.11 -9.04
CA GLY A 176 6.63 -2.73 -9.03
C GLY A 176 5.87 -3.20 -7.78
N ILE A 177 4.57 -2.91 -7.73
CA ILE A 177 3.68 -3.23 -6.62
C ILE A 177 2.36 -3.79 -7.16
N VAL A 178 1.91 -4.92 -6.59
CA VAL A 178 0.55 -5.42 -6.77
C VAL A 178 -0.35 -4.73 -5.75
N THR A 179 -1.45 -4.16 -6.22
CA THR A 179 -2.40 -3.42 -5.38
C THR A 179 -3.75 -4.13 -5.28
N PHE A 180 -4.37 -4.11 -4.10
CA PHE A 180 -5.79 -4.45 -3.92
C PHE A 180 -6.50 -3.23 -3.34
N ASN A 181 -7.47 -2.68 -4.07
CA ASN A 181 -8.29 -1.57 -3.61
C ASN A 181 -9.67 -2.09 -3.25
N LEU A 182 -10.14 -1.78 -2.04
CA LEU A 182 -11.42 -2.24 -1.51
C LEU A 182 -12.33 -1.04 -1.24
N GLN A 183 -13.57 -1.09 -1.73
CA GLN A 183 -14.58 -0.07 -1.46
C GLN A 183 -16.00 -0.65 -1.42
N PRO A 184 -16.86 -0.22 -0.49
CA PRO A 184 -16.53 0.54 0.72
C PRO A 184 -15.84 -0.35 1.78
N VAL A 185 -15.21 0.28 2.78
CA VAL A 185 -14.55 -0.43 3.89
C VAL A 185 -15.54 -0.72 5.02
N THR A 186 -16.07 -1.94 5.07
CA THR A 186 -16.91 -2.49 6.15
C THR A 186 -16.21 -3.65 6.87
N SER A 187 -16.66 -4.04 8.07
CA SER A 187 -16.09 -5.18 8.80
C SER A 187 -16.05 -6.47 7.96
N GLU A 188 -17.13 -6.77 7.24
CA GLU A 188 -17.17 -7.95 6.36
C GLU A 188 -16.15 -7.87 5.23
N SER A 189 -16.08 -6.72 4.55
CA SER A 189 -15.16 -6.53 3.43
C SER A 189 -13.68 -6.58 3.86
N LYS A 190 -13.37 -6.11 5.08
CA LYS A 190 -12.03 -6.22 5.67
C LYS A 190 -11.64 -7.69 5.84
N GLU A 191 -12.54 -8.51 6.39
CA GLU A 191 -12.29 -9.94 6.58
C GLU A 191 -12.08 -10.67 5.25
N ILE A 192 -12.88 -10.36 4.22
CA ILE A 192 -12.69 -10.96 2.89
C ILE A 192 -11.36 -10.53 2.26
N LEU A 193 -10.99 -9.25 2.34
CA LEU A 193 -9.68 -8.80 1.85
C LEU A 193 -8.54 -9.50 2.58
N LYS A 194 -8.62 -9.61 3.92
CA LYS A 194 -7.61 -10.35 4.72
C LYS A 194 -7.54 -11.82 4.32
N GLN A 195 -8.67 -12.46 4.10
CA GLN A 195 -8.72 -13.84 3.63
C GLN A 195 -8.01 -13.99 2.28
N ILE A 196 -8.32 -13.13 1.31
CA ILE A 196 -7.65 -13.13 0.00
C ILE A 196 -6.13 -12.95 0.17
N LEU A 197 -5.71 -11.93 0.91
CA LEU A 197 -4.29 -11.61 1.12
C LEU A 197 -3.53 -12.73 1.85
N SER A 198 -4.20 -13.47 2.75
CA SER A 198 -3.60 -14.63 3.44
C SER A 198 -3.28 -15.81 2.53
N THR A 199 -3.93 -15.87 1.36
CA THR A 199 -3.69 -16.91 0.34
C THR A 199 -2.82 -16.43 -0.82
N PHE A 200 -2.46 -15.14 -0.82
CA PHE A 200 -1.62 -14.55 -1.85
C PHE A 200 -0.21 -15.14 -1.79
N LYS A 201 0.33 -15.49 -2.96
CA LYS A 201 1.70 -15.95 -3.11
C LYS A 201 2.25 -15.60 -4.49
N PHE A 202 3.55 -15.30 -4.55
CA PHE A 202 4.30 -15.32 -5.80
C PHE A 202 4.52 -16.77 -6.25
N THR A 203 4.45 -17.02 -7.55
CA THR A 203 4.50 -18.37 -8.12
C THR A 203 5.88 -18.76 -8.68
N ASN A 204 6.86 -17.86 -8.65
CA ASN A 204 8.24 -18.06 -9.11
C ASN A 204 9.26 -17.77 -8.01
#